data_AF-A0A914V7I6-F1
#
_entry.id   AF-A0A914V7I6-F1
#
_cell.length_a   1.000
_cell.length_b   1.000
_cell.length_c   1.000
_cell.angle_alpha   90.00
_cell.angle_beta   90.00
_cell.angle_gamma   90.00
#
_symmetry.space_group_name_H-M   'P 1'
#
loop_
_entity.id
_entity.type
_entity.pdbx_description
1 polymer ?
#
loop_
_entity_poly.entity_id
_entity_poly.type
_entity_poly.pdbx_seq_one_letter_code
_entity_poly.pdbx_strand_id
1 'polypeptide(L)'
;MGATNRPYELDEAVIRRFPKRIMIDLPDARARLELIQSLLAQQKHSLSAHDLRSLADRTDSYSSADLVSLAKEAAMAPIREVRKERLVDLSVCEIRPLCLSDFEAALNAVKPSTSDKAMDKLKEFAKRCGQLA
;
A
#
# COMPACT_ATOMS: atom_id res chain seq x y z
N MET A 1 3.92 23.19 -0.87
CA MET A 1 2.82 22.19 -0.88
C MET A 1 2.73 21.58 0.51
N GLY A 2 1.54 21.25 1.01
CA GLY A 2 1.34 20.63 2.31
C GLY A 2 0.41 19.42 2.21
N ALA A 3 0.53 18.48 3.15
CA ALA A 3 -0.31 17.28 3.22
C ALA A 3 -0.78 17.06 4.66
N THR A 4 -2.02 16.60 4.83
CA THR A 4 -2.58 16.28 6.16
C THR A 4 -3.63 15.18 6.04
N ASN A 5 -3.63 14.26 7.01
CA ASN A 5 -4.68 13.25 7.17
C ASN A 5 -5.77 13.71 8.15
N ARG A 6 -5.63 14.91 8.75
CA ARG A 6 -6.55 15.47 9.74
C ARG A 6 -6.92 16.91 9.39
N PRO A 7 -7.57 17.14 8.24
CA PRO A 7 -7.86 18.50 7.77
C PRO A 7 -8.84 19.26 8.66
N TYR A 8 -9.61 18.55 9.50
CA TYR A 8 -10.55 19.12 10.47
C TYR A 8 -9.89 19.70 11.73
N GLU A 9 -8.61 19.42 11.98
CA GLU A 9 -7.84 20.01 13.09
C GLU A 9 -7.23 21.36 12.71
N LEU A 10 -7.28 21.74 11.42
CA LEU A 10 -6.74 23.00 10.94
C LEU A 10 -7.74 24.14 11.16
N ASP A 11 -7.25 25.25 11.69
CA ASP A 11 -8.06 26.47 11.83
C ASP A 11 -8.34 27.14 10.48
N GLU A 12 -9.30 28.06 10.47
CA GLU A 12 -9.66 28.79 9.25
C GLU A 12 -8.52 29.64 8.68
N ALA A 13 -7.66 30.20 9.52
CA ALA A 13 -6.57 31.07 9.08
C ALA A 13 -5.52 30.27 8.29
N VAL A 14 -5.22 29.05 8.71
CA VAL A 14 -4.38 28.09 8.00
C VAL A 14 -5.07 27.63 6.72
N ILE A 15 -6.35 27.27 6.78
CA ILE A 15 -7.11 26.82 5.59
C ILE A 15 -7.12 27.90 4.50
N ARG A 16 -7.26 29.18 4.85
CA ARG A 16 -7.23 30.31 3.90
C ARG A 16 -5.90 30.45 3.15
N ARG A 17 -4.78 29.97 3.71
CA ARG A 17 -3.48 29.94 3.03
C ARG A 17 -3.36 28.84 1.97
N PHE A 18 -4.33 27.92 1.90
CA PHE A 18 -4.40 26.85 0.91
C PHE A 18 -5.60 27.08 -0.04
N PRO A 19 -5.47 27.94 -1.07
CA PRO A 19 -6.57 28.24 -1.99
C PRO A 19 -6.98 27.02 -2.81
N LYS A 20 -6.01 26.20 -3.23
CA LYS A 20 -6.23 24.89 -3.84
C LYS A 20 -6.04 23.80 -2.81
N ARG A 21 -7.02 22.91 -2.73
CA ARG A 21 -7.02 21.76 -1.83
C ARG A 21 -7.49 20.59 -2.69
N ILE A 22 -6.85 19.43 -2.57
CA ILE A 22 -7.15 18.25 -3.39
C ILE A 22 -7.25 17.07 -2.44
N MET A 23 -8.39 16.37 -2.46
CA MET A 23 -8.54 15.10 -1.79
C MET A 23 -7.86 14.02 -2.61
N ILE A 24 -6.95 13.28 -1.99
CA ILE A 24 -6.34 12.09 -2.56
C ILE A 24 -7.11 10.89 -2.01
N ASP A 25 -7.80 10.17 -2.89
CA ASP A 25 -8.54 8.96 -2.52
C ASP A 25 -7.60 7.74 -2.49
N LEU A 26 -8.12 6.60 -2.02
CA LEU A 26 -7.42 5.32 -2.08
C LEU A 26 -7.17 4.91 -3.54
N PRO A 27 -6.09 4.15 -3.80
CA PRO A 27 -5.79 3.67 -5.14
C PRO A 27 -6.89 2.74 -5.66
N ASP A 28 -7.32 2.98 -6.90
CA ASP A 28 -8.22 2.07 -7.61
C ASP A 28 -7.51 0.75 -7.96
N ALA A 29 -8.27 -0.26 -8.40
CA ALA A 29 -7.72 -1.59 -8.70
C ALA A 29 -6.57 -1.55 -9.72
N ARG A 30 -6.65 -0.63 -10.70
CA ARG A 30 -5.59 -0.45 -11.70
C ARG A 30 -4.32 0.13 -11.08
N ALA A 31 -4.45 1.20 -10.29
CA ALA A 31 -3.34 1.83 -9.59
C ALA A 31 -2.70 0.87 -8.58
N ARG A 32 -3.50 0.02 -7.90
CA ARG A 32 -2.98 -1.04 -7.03
C ARG A 32 -2.16 -2.07 -7.82
N LEU A 33 -2.66 -2.51 -8.98
CA LEU A 33 -1.92 -3.42 -9.86
C LEU A 33 -0.60 -2.81 -10.33
N GLU A 34 -0.63 -1.55 -10.81
CA GLU A 34 0.57 -0.83 -11.27
C GLU A 34 1.58 -0.64 -10.11
N LEU A 35 1.11 -0.34 -8.90
CA LEU A 35 1.96 -0.24 -7.72
C LEU A 35 2.59 -1.58 -7.34
N ILE A 36 1.82 -2.66 -7.30
CA ILE A 36 2.33 -4.01 -7.01
C ILE A 36 3.39 -4.42 -8.05
N GLN A 37 3.12 -4.17 -9.34
CA GLN A 37 4.09 -4.42 -10.42
C GLN A 37 5.37 -3.62 -10.24
N SER A 38 5.26 -2.32 -9.92
CA SER A 38 6.41 -1.45 -9.67
C SER A 38 7.25 -1.93 -8.48
N LEU A 39 6.61 -2.33 -7.37
CA LEU A 39 7.29 -2.88 -6.19
C LEU A 39 8.03 -4.19 -6.49
N LEU A 40 7.50 -5.01 -7.39
CA LEU A 40 8.07 -6.28 -7.77
C LEU A 40 9.06 -6.21 -8.93
N ALA A 41 9.15 -5.08 -9.64
CA ALA A 41 9.97 -4.94 -10.85
C ALA A 41 11.47 -5.24 -10.63
N GLN A 42 11.97 -5.03 -9.41
CA GLN A 42 13.36 -5.32 -9.03
C GLN A 42 13.52 -6.61 -8.19
N GLN A 43 12.45 -7.39 -8.04
CA GLN A 43 12.45 -8.60 -7.23
C GLN A 43 12.35 -9.85 -8.10
N LYS A 44 13.02 -10.94 -7.68
CA LYS A 44 12.81 -12.25 -8.32
C LYS A 44 11.49 -12.84 -7.81
N HIS A 45 10.52 -13.02 -8.68
CA HIS A 45 9.23 -13.62 -8.35
C HIS A 45 8.74 -14.59 -9.43
N SER A 46 7.91 -15.55 -9.05
CA SER A 46 7.25 -16.51 -9.96
C SER A 46 5.77 -16.16 -10.25
N LEU A 47 5.31 -15.00 -9.77
CA LEU A 47 3.93 -14.54 -9.95
C LEU A 47 3.57 -14.28 -11.41
N SER A 48 2.45 -14.84 -11.86
CA SER A 48 1.87 -14.59 -13.19
C SER A 48 1.12 -13.25 -13.24
N ALA A 49 0.81 -12.77 -14.44
CA ALA A 49 -0.03 -11.57 -14.61
C ALA A 49 -1.44 -11.74 -14.01
N HIS A 50 -1.96 -12.98 -13.99
CA HIS A 50 -3.22 -13.31 -13.34
C HIS A 50 -3.12 -13.18 -11.81
N ASP A 51 -2.03 -13.66 -11.23
CA ASP A 51 -1.78 -13.57 -9.78
C ASP A 51 -1.70 -12.12 -9.31
N LEU A 52 -1.02 -11.25 -10.06
CA LEU A 52 -0.91 -9.82 -9.76
C LEU A 52 -2.28 -9.13 -9.79
N ARG A 53 -3.14 -9.49 -10.75
CA ARG A 53 -4.52 -8.98 -10.82
C ARG A 53 -5.35 -9.46 -9.62
N SER A 54 -5.28 -10.75 -9.31
CA SER A 54 -5.95 -11.34 -8.14
C SER A 54 -5.53 -10.65 -6.83
N LEU A 55 -4.23 -10.32 -6.67
CA LEU A 55 -3.75 -9.56 -5.52
C LEU A 55 -4.32 -8.13 -5.49
N ALA A 56 -4.38 -7.44 -6.62
CA ALA A 56 -4.98 -6.11 -6.70
C ALA A 56 -6.48 -6.10 -6.35
N ASP A 57 -7.22 -7.15 -6.74
CA ASP A 57 -8.63 -7.32 -6.42
C ASP A 57 -8.85 -7.63 -4.92
N ARG A 58 -7.96 -8.44 -4.31
CA ARG A 58 -8.01 -8.81 -2.89
C ARG A 58 -7.55 -7.71 -1.93
N THR A 59 -6.90 -6.67 -2.43
CA THR A 59 -6.34 -5.56 -1.63
C THR A 59 -7.21 -4.32 -1.70
N ASP A 60 -8.52 -4.51 -1.80
CA ASP A 60 -9.44 -3.38 -1.72
C ASP A 60 -9.36 -2.68 -0.36
N SER A 61 -9.53 -1.36 -0.37
CA SER A 61 -9.33 -0.47 0.79
C SER A 61 -7.89 -0.38 1.33
N TYR A 62 -6.89 -0.96 0.67
CA TYR A 62 -5.48 -0.76 1.04
C TYR A 62 -5.01 0.61 0.57
N SER A 63 -4.33 1.34 1.45
CA SER A 63 -3.55 2.51 1.06
C SER A 63 -2.28 2.08 0.33
N SER A 64 -1.64 3.02 -0.39
CA SER A 64 -0.34 2.75 -1.02
C SER A 64 0.70 2.29 0.02
N ALA A 65 0.66 2.82 1.24
CA ALA A 65 1.55 2.42 2.32
C ALA A 65 1.30 0.98 2.80
N ASP A 66 0.03 0.56 2.82
CA ASP A 66 -0.34 -0.82 3.17
C ASP A 66 0.18 -1.80 2.10
N LEU A 67 0.08 -1.43 0.82
CA LEU A 67 0.60 -2.25 -0.29
C LEU A 67 2.13 -2.36 -0.25
N VAL A 68 2.85 -1.28 0.10
CA VAL A 68 4.30 -1.36 0.32
C VAL A 68 4.61 -2.29 1.50
N SER A 69 3.85 -2.20 2.58
CA SER A 69 4.04 -3.04 3.77
C SER A 69 3.75 -4.51 3.47
N LEU A 70 2.71 -4.79 2.69
CA LEU A 70 2.35 -6.12 2.21
C LEU A 70 3.48 -6.74 1.38
N ALA A 71 4.02 -5.99 0.41
CA ALA A 71 5.12 -6.46 -0.43
C ALA A 71 6.40 -6.73 0.39
N LYS A 72 6.69 -5.86 1.38
CA LYS A 72 7.82 -6.08 2.31
C LYS A 72 7.63 -7.32 3.18
N GLU A 73 6.43 -7.53 3.73
CA GLU A 73 6.15 -8.71 4.55
C GLU A 73 6.24 -9.99 3.73
N ALA A 74 5.74 -9.99 2.49
CA ALA A 74 5.92 -11.11 1.56
C ALA A 74 7.41 -11.36 1.26
N ALA A 75 8.20 -10.31 1.00
CA ALA A 75 9.64 -10.43 0.73
C ALA A 75 10.45 -10.98 1.91
N MET A 76 9.94 -10.85 3.14
CA MET A 76 10.58 -11.43 4.32
C MET A 76 10.31 -12.92 4.48
N ALA A 77 9.26 -13.48 3.86
CA ALA A 77 8.92 -14.90 4.01
C ALA A 77 10.04 -15.84 3.54
N PRO A 78 10.62 -15.68 2.32
CA PRO A 78 11.78 -16.48 1.90
C PRO A 78 13.00 -16.35 2.82
N ILE A 79 13.22 -15.16 3.40
CA ILE A 79 14.36 -14.91 4.29
C ILE A 79 14.17 -15.64 5.62
N ARG A 80 12.95 -15.68 6.15
CA ARG A 80 12.61 -16.36 7.42
C ARG A 80 12.74 -17.88 7.34
N GLU A 81 12.66 -18.46 6.14
CA GLU A 81 12.89 -19.89 5.91
C GLU A 81 14.37 -20.28 5.99
N VAL A 82 15.28 -19.34 5.78
CA VAL A 82 16.71 -19.64 5.87
C VAL A 82 17.12 -19.77 7.32
N ARG A 83 17.87 -20.85 7.61
CA ARG A 83 18.44 -21.11 8.94
C ARG A 83 19.26 -19.91 9.42
N LYS A 84 19.07 -19.52 10.68
CA LYS A 84 19.70 -18.34 11.27
C LYS A 84 21.24 -18.40 11.21
N GLU A 85 21.79 -19.61 11.29
CA GLU A 85 23.23 -19.85 11.26
C GLU A 85 23.85 -19.60 9.87
N ARG A 86 23.03 -19.61 8.80
CA ARG A 86 23.47 -19.34 7.43
C ARG A 86 23.25 -17.90 7.00
N LEU A 87 22.58 -17.06 7.81
CA LEU A 87 22.26 -15.68 7.43
C LEU A 87 23.50 -14.80 7.17
N VAL A 88 24.64 -15.13 7.78
CA VAL A 88 25.88 -14.36 7.67
C VAL A 88 26.61 -14.61 6.36
N ASP A 89 26.48 -15.81 5.78
CA ASP A 89 27.19 -16.24 4.55
C ASP A 89 26.25 -16.36 3.34
N LEU A 90 25.00 -15.90 3.46
CA LEU A 90 24.01 -16.01 2.39
C LEU A 90 24.32 -15.07 1.24
N SER A 91 24.56 -15.66 0.07
CA SER A 91 24.49 -14.92 -1.18
C SER A 91 23.01 -14.71 -1.58
N VAL A 92 22.68 -13.54 -2.14
CA VAL A 92 21.31 -13.19 -2.60
C VAL A 92 20.76 -14.21 -3.61
N CYS A 93 21.63 -14.98 -4.27
CA CYS A 93 21.26 -16.02 -5.22
C CYS A 93 20.68 -17.29 -4.59
N GLU A 94 20.90 -17.52 -3.29
CA GLU A 94 20.39 -18.70 -2.58
C GLU A 94 18.96 -18.53 -2.06
N ILE A 95 18.43 -17.31 -2.09
CA ILE A 95 17.07 -17.01 -1.66
C ILE A 95 16.11 -17.40 -2.79
N ARG A 96 15.11 -18.23 -2.47
CA ARG A 96 14.08 -18.61 -3.43
C ARG A 96 13.29 -17.38 -3.92
N PRO A 97 12.78 -17.37 -5.16
CA PRO A 97 11.92 -16.30 -5.64
C PRO A 97 10.61 -16.21 -4.82
N LEU A 98 10.04 -15.01 -4.81
CA LEU A 98 8.71 -14.73 -4.24
C LEU A 98 7.62 -15.50 -4.99
N CYS A 99 6.73 -16.14 -4.24
CA CYS A 99 5.58 -16.85 -4.78
C CYS A 99 4.25 -16.34 -4.21
N LEU A 100 3.13 -16.80 -4.78
CA LEU A 100 1.79 -16.35 -4.36
C LEU A 100 1.50 -16.67 -2.88
N SER A 101 1.95 -17.82 -2.38
CA SER A 101 1.74 -18.20 -0.98
C SER A 101 2.38 -17.22 0.02
N ASP A 102 3.49 -16.56 -0.36
CA ASP A 102 4.12 -15.53 0.47
C ASP A 102 3.21 -14.32 0.64
N PHE A 103 2.56 -13.92 -0.45
CA PHE A 103 1.57 -12.84 -0.43
C PHE A 103 0.30 -13.24 0.32
N GLU A 104 -0.13 -14.49 0.25
CA GLU A 104 -1.27 -14.97 1.02
C GLU A 104 -1.00 -14.97 2.52
N ALA A 105 0.19 -15.38 2.94
CA ALA A 105 0.64 -15.24 4.32
C ALA A 105 0.70 -13.77 4.74
N ALA A 106 1.24 -12.90 3.88
CA ALA A 106 1.33 -11.47 4.14
C ALA A 106 -0.05 -10.79 4.25
N LEU A 107 -1.04 -11.19 3.47
CA LEU A 107 -2.43 -10.68 3.55
C LEU A 107 -3.11 -11.03 4.88
N ASN A 108 -2.68 -12.11 5.53
CA ASN A 108 -3.16 -12.46 6.86
C ASN A 108 -2.55 -11.55 7.94
N ALA A 109 -1.28 -11.17 7.78
CA ALA A 109 -0.56 -10.31 8.72
C ALA A 109 -0.86 -8.80 8.53
N VAL A 110 -0.89 -8.32 7.30
CA VAL A 110 -1.08 -6.90 6.97
C VAL A 110 -2.55 -6.66 6.64
N LYS A 111 -3.22 -5.85 7.47
CA LYS A 111 -4.60 -5.41 7.28
C LYS A 111 -4.64 -3.97 6.78
N PRO A 112 -5.71 -3.55 6.07
CA PRO A 112 -5.84 -2.17 5.61
C PRO A 112 -5.83 -1.22 6.82
N SER A 113 -5.04 -0.15 6.73
CA SER A 113 -4.95 0.86 7.80
C SER A 113 -6.08 1.87 7.77
N THR A 114 -6.85 1.89 6.68
CA THR A 114 -7.91 2.87 6.44
C THR A 114 -9.27 2.31 6.85
N SER A 115 -10.07 3.13 7.54
CA SER A 115 -11.46 2.82 7.91
C SER A 115 -12.42 3.57 7.02
N ASP A 116 -13.54 2.93 6.64
CA ASP A 116 -14.62 3.56 5.87
C ASP A 116 -15.10 4.87 6.53
N LYS A 117 -15.26 4.86 7.86
CA LYS A 117 -15.67 6.06 8.62
C LYS A 117 -14.67 7.21 8.49
N ALA A 118 -13.37 6.89 8.41
CA ALA A 118 -12.34 7.90 8.24
C ALA A 118 -12.40 8.49 6.82
N MET A 119 -12.63 7.64 5.82
CA MET A 119 -12.79 8.07 4.43
C MET A 119 -14.03 8.94 4.24
N ASP A 120 -15.15 8.59 4.86
CA ASP A 120 -16.38 9.39 4.79
C ASP A 120 -16.17 10.80 5.36
N LYS A 121 -15.46 10.92 6.49
CA LYS A 121 -15.09 12.21 7.08
C LYS A 121 -14.23 13.06 6.14
N LEU A 122 -13.27 12.43 5.46
CA LEU A 122 -12.42 13.11 4.48
C LEU A 122 -13.23 13.57 3.26
N LYS A 123 -14.13 12.72 2.75
CA LYS A 123 -15.04 13.04 1.64
C LYS A 123 -15.98 14.20 2.01
N GLU A 124 -16.54 14.19 3.21
CA GLU A 124 -17.40 15.28 3.70
C GLU A 124 -16.64 16.60 3.82
N PHE A 125 -15.42 16.57 4.36
CA PHE A 125 -14.57 17.77 4.41
C PHE A 125 -14.27 18.30 3.00
N ALA A 126 -13.96 17.42 2.05
CA ALA A 126 -13.68 17.80 0.67
C ALA A 126 -14.91 18.45 0.00
N LYS A 127 -16.12 17.92 0.24
CA LYS A 127 -17.40 18.54 -0.20
C LYS A 127 -17.54 19.95 0.32
N ARG A 128 -17.39 20.14 1.64
CA ARG A 128 -17.54 21.44 2.30
C ARG A 128 -16.56 22.48 1.78
N CYS A 129 -15.33 22.09 1.46
CA CYS A 129 -14.31 22.98 0.93
C CYS A 129 -14.41 23.24 -0.58
N GLY A 130 -15.43 22.71 -1.26
CA GLY A 130 -15.69 22.94 -2.68
C GLY A 130 -14.70 22.25 -3.62
N GLN A 131 -14.12 21.12 -3.20
CA GLN A 131 -13.14 20.37 -4.01
C GLN A 131 -13.75 19.28 -4.89
N LEU A 132 -15.03 18.97 -4.71
CA LEU A 132 -15.69 17.99 -5.55
C LEU A 132 -16.24 18.68 -6.80
N ALA A 133 -15.59 18.37 -7.92
CA ALA A 133 -16.28 18.35 -9.21
C ALA A 133 -17.32 17.22 -9.21
#